data_AF-A0A7X3RR68-F1
#
_entry.id   AF-A0A7X3RR68-F1
#
_cell.length_a   1.000
_cell.length_b   1.000
_cell.length_c   1.000
_cell.angle_alpha   90.00
_cell.angle_beta   90.00
_cell.angle_gamma   90.00
#
_symmetry.space_group_name_H-M   'P 1'
#
loop_
_entity.id
_entity.type
_entity.pdbx_description
1 polymer ?
#
loop_
_entity_poly.entity_id
_entity_poly.type
_entity_poly.pdbx_seq_one_letter_code
_entity_poly.pdbx_strand_id
1 'polypeptide(L)'
;MIARFGDSDEPDLQVLVAWALCKKGNVQVELDELASAVASYDEVIARFGDSDEPDLQFLIACALSQKGIGQINMDHVEEALHTCEEIEKRLGALTGNEKIEFTWRAKCIRVMVLMIQKKRRAAVDMFRSAYAVFVPDNETIMHEMLNFVPELIAHGVSERDLIEILSSDKEKADALVPLIVALRQRTGEKVRAPVEVLEVAKDINKDIERRMAD
;
A
#
# COMPACT_ATOMS: atom_id res chain seq x y z
N MET A 1 11.32 -3.42 -28.87
CA MET A 1 11.05 -2.06 -29.40
C MET A 1 11.28 -0.95 -28.36
N ILE A 2 11.36 -1.25 -27.04
CA ILE A 2 11.64 -0.26 -25.97
C ILE A 2 13.10 0.23 -25.93
N ALA A 3 14.06 -0.57 -26.41
CA ALA A 3 15.49 -0.22 -26.34
C ALA A 3 15.94 0.94 -27.26
N ARG A 4 15.16 1.34 -28.28
CA ARG A 4 15.54 2.43 -29.21
C ARG A 4 15.07 3.82 -28.78
N PHE A 5 14.25 3.92 -27.74
CA PHE A 5 13.71 5.18 -27.23
C PHE A 5 14.22 5.53 -25.82
N GLY A 6 15.13 4.73 -25.26
CA GLY A 6 15.63 4.87 -23.89
C GLY A 6 16.54 6.08 -23.64
N ASP A 7 17.16 6.62 -24.70
CA ASP A 7 18.11 7.76 -24.63
C ASP A 7 17.57 9.02 -25.32
N SER A 8 16.26 9.10 -25.56
CA SER A 8 15.68 10.31 -26.14
C SER A 8 15.55 11.40 -25.08
N ASP A 9 16.10 12.58 -25.34
CA ASP A 9 15.95 13.79 -24.53
C ASP A 9 14.54 14.41 -24.59
N GLU A 10 13.56 13.76 -25.26
CA GLU A 10 12.19 14.24 -25.37
C GLU A 10 11.37 13.80 -24.14
N PRO A 11 10.95 14.73 -23.26
CA PRO A 11 10.29 14.39 -22.00
C PRO A 11 9.03 13.53 -22.18
N ASP A 12 8.20 13.86 -23.17
CA ASP A 12 6.96 13.13 -23.48
C ASP A 12 7.23 11.64 -23.79
N LEU A 13 8.32 11.35 -24.51
CA LEU A 13 8.68 9.98 -24.86
C LEU A 13 9.21 9.22 -23.64
N GLN A 14 9.95 9.89 -22.75
CA GLN A 14 10.41 9.29 -21.49
C GLN A 14 9.23 8.93 -20.58
N VAL A 15 8.23 9.80 -20.45
CA VAL A 15 7.00 9.53 -19.69
C VAL A 15 6.27 8.31 -20.26
N LEU A 16 6.12 8.22 -21.58
CA LEU A 16 5.49 7.07 -22.24
C LEU A 16 6.26 5.76 -21.99
N VAL A 17 7.60 5.80 -22.03
CA VAL A 17 8.43 4.62 -21.74
C VAL A 17 8.29 4.20 -20.28
N ALA A 18 8.38 5.13 -19.34
CA ALA A 18 8.21 4.86 -17.91
C ALA A 18 6.82 4.26 -17.63
N TRP A 19 5.76 4.85 -18.20
CA TRP A 19 4.40 4.36 -18.06
C TRP A 19 4.24 2.93 -18.61
N ALA A 20 4.78 2.67 -19.81
CA ALA A 20 4.71 1.34 -20.42
C ALA A 20 5.45 0.27 -19.60
N LEU A 21 6.59 0.62 -19.00
CA LEU A 21 7.34 -0.26 -18.11
C LEU A 21 6.58 -0.55 -16.80
N CYS A 22 5.96 0.47 -16.18
CA CYS A 22 5.07 0.25 -15.03
C CYS A 22 3.91 -0.68 -15.39
N LYS A 23 3.26 -0.49 -16.55
CA LYS A 23 2.17 -1.36 -16.99
C LYS A 23 2.62 -2.79 -17.25
N LYS A 24 3.80 -2.96 -17.84
CA LYS A 24 4.42 -4.29 -18.00
C LYS A 24 4.65 -4.96 -16.65
N GLY A 25 5.21 -4.24 -15.68
CA GLY A 25 5.38 -4.74 -14.31
C GLY A 25 4.06 -5.18 -13.68
N ASN A 26 3.00 -4.37 -13.81
CA ASN A 26 1.68 -4.73 -13.26
C ASN A 26 1.13 -6.02 -13.89
N VAL A 27 1.21 -6.16 -15.21
CA VAL A 27 0.79 -7.40 -15.90
C VAL A 27 1.61 -8.60 -15.43
N GLN A 28 2.91 -8.42 -15.19
CA GLN A 28 3.75 -9.49 -14.65
C GLN A 28 3.36 -9.89 -13.22
N VAL A 29 2.93 -8.94 -12.38
CA VAL A 29 2.35 -9.26 -11.05
C VAL A 29 1.06 -10.07 -11.21
N GLU A 30 0.18 -9.69 -12.14
CA GLU A 30 -1.06 -10.44 -12.41
C GLU A 30 -0.81 -11.87 -12.91
N LEU A 31 0.36 -12.11 -13.52
CA LEU A 31 0.82 -13.42 -13.99
C LEU A 31 1.68 -14.17 -12.94
N ASP A 32 1.80 -13.66 -11.72
CA ASP A 32 2.64 -14.20 -10.64
C ASP A 32 4.15 -14.26 -10.98
N GLU A 33 4.60 -13.43 -11.93
CA GLU A 33 5.99 -13.31 -12.34
C GLU A 33 6.73 -12.21 -11.54
N LEU A 34 6.71 -12.33 -10.20
CA LEU A 34 7.13 -11.25 -9.28
C LEU A 34 8.56 -10.74 -9.53
N ALA A 35 9.52 -11.63 -9.81
CA ALA A 35 10.89 -11.23 -10.11
C ALA A 35 10.99 -10.42 -11.41
N SER A 36 10.23 -10.79 -12.43
CA SER A 36 10.15 -10.08 -13.71
C SER A 36 9.47 -8.72 -13.54
N ALA A 37 8.44 -8.64 -12.70
CA ALA A 37 7.77 -7.40 -12.35
C ALA A 37 8.73 -6.41 -11.68
N VAL A 38 9.45 -6.87 -10.64
CA VAL A 38 10.47 -6.07 -9.95
C VAL A 38 11.53 -5.57 -10.92
N ALA A 39 12.02 -6.42 -11.82
CA ALA A 39 12.99 -6.01 -12.84
C ALA A 39 12.44 -4.92 -13.78
N SER A 40 11.15 -4.95 -14.14
CA SER A 40 10.52 -3.90 -14.95
C SER A 40 10.41 -2.58 -14.19
N TYR A 41 10.15 -2.60 -12.88
CA TYR A 41 10.16 -1.38 -12.05
C TYR A 41 11.56 -0.84 -11.83
N ASP A 42 12.55 -1.72 -11.64
CA ASP A 42 13.96 -1.34 -11.58
C ASP A 42 14.43 -0.64 -12.86
N GLU A 43 13.92 -1.06 -14.03
CA GLU A 43 14.21 -0.40 -15.30
C GLU A 43 13.69 1.04 -15.35
N VAL A 44 12.52 1.32 -14.74
CA VAL A 44 12.00 2.70 -14.61
C VAL A 44 12.93 3.53 -13.73
N ILE A 45 13.29 3.00 -12.56
CA ILE A 45 14.10 3.70 -11.57
C ILE A 45 15.52 3.97 -12.11
N ALA A 46 16.12 2.98 -12.78
CA ALA A 46 17.48 3.10 -13.32
C ALA A 46 17.58 4.11 -14.46
N ARG A 47 16.52 4.25 -15.28
CA ARG A 47 16.53 5.16 -16.44
C ARG A 47 16.14 6.59 -16.08
N PHE A 48 15.17 6.75 -15.18
CA PHE A 48 14.53 8.05 -14.94
C PHE A 48 14.72 8.55 -13.50
N GLY A 49 15.39 7.81 -12.63
CA GLY A 49 15.51 8.09 -11.20
C GLY A 49 16.03 9.49 -10.84
N ASP A 50 16.85 10.10 -11.69
CA ASP A 50 17.40 11.44 -11.45
C ASP A 50 16.62 12.57 -12.17
N SER A 51 15.49 12.25 -12.82
CA SER A 51 14.69 13.24 -13.54
C SER A 51 13.86 14.11 -12.61
N ASP A 52 13.92 15.43 -12.76
CA ASP A 52 13.07 16.37 -12.02
C ASP A 52 11.69 16.60 -12.67
N GLU A 53 11.38 15.92 -13.78
CA GLU A 53 10.11 16.06 -14.48
C GLU A 53 8.96 15.52 -13.61
N PRO A 54 7.91 16.33 -13.31
CA PRO A 54 6.83 15.93 -12.40
C PRO A 54 6.14 14.60 -12.76
N ASP A 55 5.83 14.39 -14.04
CA ASP A 55 5.17 13.17 -14.51
C ASP A 55 6.07 11.93 -14.34
N LEU A 56 7.39 12.09 -14.52
CA LEU A 56 8.36 11.02 -14.25
C LEU A 56 8.51 10.76 -12.76
N GLN A 57 8.55 11.79 -11.91
CA GLN A 57 8.59 11.62 -10.45
C GLN A 57 7.38 10.83 -9.94
N PHE A 58 6.18 11.11 -10.46
CA PHE A 58 4.99 10.31 -10.17
C PHE A 58 5.14 8.84 -10.61
N LEU A 59 5.62 8.59 -11.83
CA LEU A 59 5.82 7.23 -12.34
C LEU A 59 6.93 6.46 -11.60
N ILE A 60 7.99 7.13 -11.17
CA ILE A 60 9.04 6.56 -10.33
C ILE A 60 8.48 6.18 -8.96
N ALA A 61 7.65 7.03 -8.35
CA ALA A 61 7.00 6.71 -7.08
C ALA A 61 6.02 5.52 -7.21
N CYS A 62 5.30 5.43 -8.34
CA CYS A 62 4.50 4.26 -8.71
C CYS A 62 5.36 2.99 -8.79
N ALA A 63 6.45 3.04 -9.54
CA ALA A 63 7.37 1.91 -9.73
C ALA A 63 7.99 1.46 -8.40
N LEU A 64 8.46 2.39 -7.57
CA LEU A 64 8.99 2.11 -6.24
C LEU A 64 7.94 1.45 -5.34
N SER A 65 6.70 1.97 -5.33
CA SER A 65 5.63 1.39 -4.51
C SER A 65 5.33 -0.06 -4.89
N GLN A 66 5.21 -0.33 -6.19
CA GLN A 66 4.95 -1.68 -6.69
C GLN A 66 6.15 -2.61 -6.50
N LYS A 67 7.38 -2.10 -6.68
CA LYS A 67 8.62 -2.81 -6.38
C LYS A 67 8.66 -3.25 -4.91
N GLY A 68 8.34 -2.36 -3.98
CA GLY A 68 8.35 -2.67 -2.55
C GLY A 68 7.36 -3.77 -2.17
N ILE A 69 6.16 -3.75 -2.75
CA ILE A 69 5.16 -4.81 -2.59
C ILE A 69 5.66 -6.14 -3.19
N GLY A 70 6.20 -6.12 -4.42
CA GLY A 70 6.76 -7.30 -5.06
C GLY A 70 7.91 -7.93 -4.26
N GLN A 71 8.77 -7.10 -3.66
CA GLN A 71 9.86 -7.55 -2.78
C GLN A 71 9.32 -8.20 -1.49
N ILE A 72 8.27 -7.62 -0.89
CA ILE A 72 7.59 -8.22 0.27
C ILE A 72 7.03 -9.60 -0.08
N ASN A 73 6.36 -9.73 -1.22
CA ASN A 73 5.77 -10.99 -1.66
C ASN A 73 6.83 -12.08 -1.97
N MET A 74 8.09 -11.66 -2.21
CA MET A 74 9.24 -12.54 -2.39
C MET A 74 10.08 -12.72 -1.09
N ASP A 75 9.61 -12.22 0.06
CA ASP A 75 10.32 -12.26 1.35
C ASP A 75 11.66 -11.48 1.37
N HIS A 76 11.86 -10.56 0.42
CA HIS A 76 13.04 -9.69 0.31
C HIS A 76 12.86 -8.42 1.15
N VAL A 77 12.74 -8.60 2.47
CA VAL A 77 12.32 -7.54 3.40
C VAL A 77 13.34 -6.41 3.58
N GLU A 78 14.63 -6.66 3.40
CA GLU A 78 15.67 -5.63 3.51
C GLU A 78 15.62 -4.69 2.32
N GLU A 79 15.44 -5.23 1.11
CA GLU A 79 15.29 -4.47 -0.10
C GLU A 79 13.97 -3.70 -0.13
N ALA A 80 12.87 -4.28 0.39
CA ALA A 80 11.60 -3.59 0.54
C ALA A 80 11.70 -2.39 1.50
N LEU A 81 12.48 -2.51 2.58
CA LEU A 81 12.74 -1.41 3.50
C LEU A 81 13.50 -0.28 2.80
N HIS A 82 14.54 -0.61 2.02
CA HIS A 82 15.26 0.38 1.24
C HIS A 82 14.36 1.09 0.21
N THR A 83 13.49 0.33 -0.47
CA THR A 83 12.51 0.89 -1.41
C THR A 83 11.55 1.86 -0.71
N CYS A 84 11.05 1.54 0.49
CA CYS A 84 10.24 2.45 1.29
C CYS A 84 11.00 3.75 1.64
N GLU A 85 12.26 3.66 2.05
CA GLU A 85 13.09 4.85 2.36
C GLU A 85 13.28 5.74 1.13
N GLU A 86 13.42 5.14 -0.06
CA GLU A 86 13.54 5.87 -1.31
C GLU A 86 12.23 6.59 -1.69
N ILE A 87 11.06 5.97 -1.48
CA ILE A 87 9.77 6.66 -1.62
C ILE A 87 9.72 7.86 -0.69
N GLU A 88 10.09 7.69 0.59
CA GLU A 88 10.07 8.75 1.59
C GLU A 88 10.95 9.96 1.21
N LYS A 89 12.14 9.72 0.63
CA LYS A 89 13.01 10.80 0.13
C LYS A 89 12.37 11.60 -1.01
N ARG A 90 11.61 10.94 -1.87
CA ARG A 90 10.98 11.55 -3.06
C ARG A 90 9.66 12.26 -2.79
N LEU A 91 9.08 12.12 -1.59
CA LEU A 91 7.85 12.82 -1.18
C LEU A 91 7.95 14.36 -1.27
N GLY A 92 9.16 14.92 -1.30
CA GLY A 92 9.37 16.35 -1.51
C GLY A 92 8.97 16.85 -2.90
N ALA A 93 9.09 16.00 -3.92
CA ALA A 93 8.77 16.31 -5.31
C ALA A 93 7.28 16.12 -5.65
N LEU A 94 6.55 15.37 -4.82
CA LEU A 94 5.13 15.05 -5.01
C LEU A 94 4.23 16.10 -4.36
N THR A 95 3.04 16.33 -4.92
CA THR A 95 2.10 17.33 -4.42
C THR A 95 0.69 16.77 -4.20
N GLY A 96 -0.13 17.48 -3.41
CA GLY A 96 -1.53 17.13 -3.19
C GLY A 96 -1.75 15.66 -2.80
N ASN A 97 -2.67 14.99 -3.51
CA ASN A 97 -3.06 13.61 -3.26
C ASN A 97 -1.93 12.61 -3.50
N GLU A 98 -1.07 12.84 -4.49
CA GLU A 98 0.05 11.95 -4.80
C GLU A 98 0.94 11.79 -3.57
N LYS A 99 1.31 12.91 -2.94
CA LYS A 99 2.13 12.90 -1.74
C LYS A 99 1.47 12.12 -0.60
N ILE A 100 0.15 12.26 -0.42
CA ILE A 100 -0.60 11.56 0.63
C ILE A 100 -0.60 10.05 0.34
N GLU A 101 -0.90 9.65 -0.90
CA GLU A 101 -0.93 8.25 -1.34
C GLU A 101 0.43 7.57 -1.20
N PHE A 102 1.51 8.21 -1.65
CA PHE A 102 2.84 7.63 -1.56
C PHE A 102 3.39 7.63 -0.13
N THR A 103 2.99 8.59 0.71
CA THR A 103 3.28 8.54 2.15
C THR A 103 2.58 7.34 2.80
N TRP A 104 1.32 7.12 2.45
CA TRP A 104 0.55 5.97 2.93
C TRP A 104 1.19 4.65 2.49
N ARG A 105 1.48 4.47 1.20
CA ARG A 105 2.10 3.24 0.65
C ARG A 105 3.46 2.94 1.27
N ALA A 106 4.33 3.94 1.42
CA ALA A 106 5.62 3.77 2.10
C ALA A 106 5.42 3.25 3.53
N LYS A 107 4.51 3.85 4.30
CA LYS A 107 4.20 3.39 5.67
C LYS A 107 3.63 1.97 5.68
N CYS A 108 2.73 1.62 4.76
CA CYS A 108 2.19 0.27 4.64
C CYS A 108 3.28 -0.77 4.32
N ILE A 109 4.20 -0.48 3.40
CA ILE A 109 5.36 -1.33 3.11
C ILE A 109 6.16 -1.57 4.40
N ARG A 110 6.44 -0.52 5.17
CA ARG A 110 7.17 -0.64 6.43
C ARG A 110 6.40 -1.43 7.50
N VAL A 111 5.07 -1.29 7.57
CA VAL A 111 4.23 -2.13 8.44
C VAL A 111 4.38 -3.61 8.05
N MET A 112 4.27 -3.94 6.77
CA MET A 112 4.41 -5.33 6.28
C MET A 112 5.79 -5.92 6.59
N VAL A 113 6.86 -5.17 6.34
CA VAL A 113 8.23 -5.57 6.71
C VAL A 113 8.33 -5.89 8.21
N LEU A 114 7.76 -5.05 9.07
CA LEU A 114 7.78 -5.27 10.53
C LEU A 114 6.94 -6.49 10.94
N MET A 115 5.85 -6.79 10.23
CA MET A 115 5.05 -8.00 10.45
C MET A 115 5.82 -9.27 10.10
N ILE A 116 6.47 -9.31 8.93
CA ILE A 116 7.29 -10.45 8.48
C ILE A 116 8.44 -10.70 9.46
N GLN A 117 9.08 -9.62 9.94
CA GLN A 117 10.10 -9.69 10.99
C GLN A 117 9.56 -10.07 12.38
N LYS A 118 8.25 -10.33 12.53
CA LYS A 118 7.57 -10.65 13.79
C LYS A 118 7.69 -9.56 14.85
N LYS A 119 7.96 -8.32 14.45
CA LYS A 119 8.06 -7.14 15.31
C LYS A 119 6.68 -6.52 15.52
N ARG A 120 5.74 -7.30 16.07
CA ARG A 120 4.31 -6.95 16.16
C ARG A 120 4.04 -5.57 16.77
N ARG A 121 4.69 -5.23 17.89
CA ARG A 121 4.51 -3.92 18.54
C ARG A 121 4.94 -2.76 17.62
N ALA A 122 6.10 -2.89 16.97
CA ALA A 122 6.57 -1.87 16.04
C ALA A 122 5.66 -1.77 14.81
N ALA A 123 5.10 -2.88 14.32
CA ALA A 123 4.13 -2.88 13.23
C ALA A 123 2.85 -2.12 13.61
N VAL A 124 2.33 -2.32 14.84
CA VAL A 124 1.16 -1.58 15.36
C VAL A 124 1.47 -0.08 15.49
N ASP A 125 2.64 0.27 16.05
CA ASP A 125 3.06 1.67 16.18
C ASP A 125 3.24 2.33 14.80
N MET A 126 3.78 1.60 13.82
CA MET A 126 3.92 2.07 12.44
C MET A 126 2.56 2.21 11.75
N PHE A 127 1.62 1.28 11.97
CA PHE A 127 0.27 1.37 11.42
C PHE A 127 -0.49 2.56 12.02
N ARG A 128 -0.31 2.86 13.32
CA ARG A 128 -0.84 4.08 13.94
C ARG A 128 -0.29 5.33 13.24
N SER A 129 0.99 5.34 12.87
CA SER A 129 1.59 6.41 12.07
C SER A 129 1.02 6.48 10.64
N ALA A 130 0.68 5.36 10.02
CA ALA A 130 0.00 5.31 8.72
C ALA A 130 -1.42 5.87 8.80
N TYR A 131 -2.18 5.47 9.82
CA TYR A 131 -3.53 5.96 10.07
C TYR A 131 -3.57 7.49 10.34
N ALA A 132 -2.51 8.06 10.92
CA ALA A 132 -2.42 9.50 11.12
C ALA A 132 -2.49 10.29 9.80
N VAL A 133 -1.93 9.75 8.70
CA VAL A 133 -1.96 10.38 7.37
C VAL A 133 -3.13 9.90 6.49
N PHE A 134 -3.93 8.94 6.96
CA PHE A 134 -5.12 8.45 6.26
C PHE A 134 -6.14 9.58 6.05
N VAL A 135 -6.64 9.71 4.83
CA VAL A 135 -7.69 10.67 4.43
C VAL A 135 -8.86 9.88 3.83
N PRO A 136 -10.02 9.79 4.51
CA PRO A 136 -11.15 8.99 4.05
C PRO A 136 -11.69 9.38 2.67
N ASP A 137 -11.64 10.67 2.33
CA ASP A 137 -12.13 11.19 1.04
C ASP A 137 -11.19 10.84 -0.14
N ASN A 138 -9.98 10.33 0.13
CA ASN A 138 -9.12 9.80 -0.93
C ASN A 138 -9.53 8.34 -1.23
N GLU A 139 -10.24 8.15 -2.34
CA GLU A 139 -10.78 6.84 -2.74
C GLU A 139 -9.71 5.75 -2.86
N THR A 140 -8.52 6.10 -3.36
CA THR A 140 -7.40 5.16 -3.52
C THR A 140 -6.92 4.66 -2.16
N ILE A 141 -6.67 5.57 -1.21
CA ILE A 141 -6.24 5.19 0.14
C ILE A 141 -7.35 4.49 0.89
N MET A 142 -8.62 4.88 0.72
CA MET A 142 -9.76 4.20 1.33
C MET A 142 -9.84 2.74 0.87
N HIS A 143 -9.71 2.48 -0.43
CA HIS A 143 -9.64 1.12 -0.96
C HIS A 143 -8.44 0.33 -0.41
N GLU A 144 -7.25 0.95 -0.37
CA GLU A 144 -6.06 0.32 0.20
C GLU A 144 -6.23 0.01 1.70
N MET A 145 -6.80 0.93 2.50
CA MET A 145 -7.09 0.76 3.93
C MET A 145 -8.01 -0.44 4.17
N LEU A 146 -9.12 -0.52 3.42
CA LEU A 146 -10.09 -1.61 3.57
C LEU A 146 -9.51 -2.98 3.21
N ASN A 147 -8.51 -3.03 2.33
CA ASN A 147 -7.78 -4.27 2.02
C ASN A 147 -6.63 -4.54 3.00
N PHE A 148 -6.00 -3.50 3.54
CA PHE A 148 -4.80 -3.63 4.36
C PHE A 148 -5.12 -4.10 5.78
N VAL A 149 -6.19 -3.58 6.40
CA VAL A 149 -6.55 -3.98 7.77
C VAL A 149 -6.85 -5.48 7.91
N PRO A 150 -7.61 -6.12 7.00
CA PRO A 150 -7.76 -7.58 6.98
C PRO A 150 -6.42 -8.33 6.90
N GLU A 151 -5.48 -7.83 6.12
CA GLU A 151 -4.13 -8.40 5.97
C GLU A 151 -3.36 -8.40 7.29
N LEU A 152 -3.45 -7.29 8.05
CA LEU A 152 -2.82 -7.17 9.37
C LEU A 152 -3.35 -8.22 10.35
N ILE A 153 -4.66 -8.47 10.33
CA ILE A 153 -5.29 -9.49 11.18
C ILE A 153 -4.84 -10.89 10.77
N ALA A 154 -4.78 -11.19 9.48
CA ALA A 154 -4.28 -12.48 8.98
C ALA A 154 -2.84 -12.74 9.45
N HIS A 155 -2.02 -11.69 9.55
CA HIS A 155 -0.65 -11.74 10.08
C HIS A 155 -0.56 -11.61 11.62
N GLY A 156 -1.70 -11.70 12.30
CA GLY A 156 -1.80 -11.79 13.75
C GLY A 156 -1.69 -10.47 14.51
N VAL A 157 -1.86 -9.32 13.85
CA VAL A 157 -2.08 -8.05 14.56
C VAL A 157 -3.42 -8.14 15.30
N SER A 158 -3.49 -7.60 16.53
CA SER A 158 -4.70 -7.75 17.36
C SER A 158 -5.85 -6.90 16.85
N GLU A 159 -7.05 -7.48 16.77
CA GLU A 159 -8.29 -6.73 16.50
C GLU A 159 -8.48 -5.59 17.51
N ARG A 160 -8.10 -5.78 18.78
CA ARG A 160 -8.23 -4.74 19.81
C ARG A 160 -7.32 -3.54 19.55
N ASP A 161 -6.07 -3.78 19.19
CA ASP A 161 -5.11 -2.73 18.86
C ASP A 161 -5.57 -1.94 17.62
N LEU A 162 -6.08 -2.65 16.60
CA LEU A 162 -6.62 -2.01 15.40
C LEU A 162 -7.89 -1.21 15.70
N ILE A 163 -8.83 -1.73 16.50
CA ILE A 163 -10.03 -0.98 16.91
C ILE A 163 -9.63 0.31 17.64
N GLU A 164 -8.64 0.25 18.54
CA GLU A 164 -8.15 1.42 19.27
C GLU A 164 -7.62 2.49 18.31
N ILE A 165 -6.79 2.09 17.33
CA ILE A 165 -6.23 3.01 16.32
C ILE A 165 -7.36 3.59 15.46
N LEU A 166 -8.19 2.72 14.87
CA LEU A 166 -9.24 3.13 13.94
C LEU A 166 -10.37 3.94 14.59
N SER A 167 -10.49 3.90 15.92
CA SER A 167 -11.46 4.70 16.69
C SER A 167 -10.84 5.97 17.29
N SER A 168 -9.54 6.22 17.08
CA SER A 168 -8.82 7.34 17.72
C SER A 168 -9.17 8.71 17.16
N ASP A 169 -9.72 8.75 15.94
CA ASP A 169 -10.20 9.95 15.26
C ASP A 169 -11.65 9.72 14.83
N LYS A 170 -12.55 10.60 15.27
CA LYS A 170 -13.99 10.42 15.05
C LYS A 170 -14.36 10.50 13.57
N GLU A 171 -13.82 11.47 12.84
CA GLU A 171 -14.18 11.72 11.45
C GLU A 171 -13.72 10.55 10.57
N LYS A 172 -12.50 10.08 10.80
CA LYS A 172 -11.98 8.88 10.12
C LYS A 172 -12.73 7.61 10.51
N ALA A 173 -13.10 7.47 11.79
CA ALA A 173 -13.85 6.32 12.28
C ALA A 173 -15.25 6.24 11.66
N ASP A 174 -15.93 7.38 11.45
CA ASP A 174 -17.26 7.44 10.84
C ASP A 174 -17.23 6.90 9.38
N ALA A 175 -16.12 7.07 8.66
CA ALA A 175 -15.93 6.48 7.33
C ALA A 175 -15.60 4.97 7.35
N LEU A 176 -15.13 4.44 8.48
CA LEU A 176 -14.67 3.04 8.64
C LEU A 176 -15.63 2.19 9.48
N VAL A 177 -16.87 2.65 9.68
CA VAL A 177 -17.85 1.98 10.55
C VAL A 177 -18.00 0.47 10.25
N PRO A 178 -18.20 0.02 9.00
CA PRO A 178 -18.31 -1.42 8.74
C PRO A 178 -17.06 -2.23 9.14
N LEU A 179 -15.87 -1.68 8.90
CA LEU A 179 -14.61 -2.31 9.28
C LEU A 179 -14.46 -2.41 10.80
N ILE A 180 -14.73 -1.31 11.53
CA ILE A 180 -14.66 -1.29 13.00
C ILE A 180 -15.70 -2.25 13.60
N VAL A 181 -16.90 -2.33 13.03
CA VAL A 181 -17.95 -3.28 13.43
C VAL A 181 -17.50 -4.71 13.22
N ALA A 182 -16.88 -5.04 12.08
CA ALA A 182 -16.35 -6.36 11.80
C ALA A 182 -15.32 -6.77 12.86
N LEU A 183 -14.35 -5.90 13.16
CA LEU A 183 -13.33 -6.17 14.17
C LEU A 183 -13.92 -6.38 15.58
N ARG A 184 -14.90 -5.56 16.00
CA ARG A 184 -15.58 -5.72 17.29
C ARG A 184 -16.37 -7.03 17.38
N GLN A 185 -17.00 -7.48 16.30
CA GLN A 185 -17.65 -8.79 16.29
C GLN A 185 -16.65 -9.92 16.54
N ARG A 186 -15.44 -9.82 15.96
CA ARG A 186 -14.35 -10.79 16.17
C ARG A 186 -13.79 -10.78 17.60
N THR A 187 -13.88 -9.67 18.33
CA THR A 187 -13.55 -9.63 19.77
C THR A 187 -14.65 -10.23 20.66
N GLY A 188 -15.75 -10.70 20.08
CA GLY A 188 -16.91 -11.27 20.78
C GLY A 188 -17.93 -10.24 21.22
N GLU A 189 -17.78 -8.98 20.83
CA GLU A 189 -18.72 -7.91 21.19
C GLU A 189 -20.03 -8.03 20.39
N LYS A 190 -21.15 -7.91 21.09
CA LYS A 190 -22.47 -7.83 20.45
C LYS A 190 -22.74 -6.39 19.98
N VAL A 191 -22.41 -6.10 18.73
CA VAL A 191 -22.58 -4.78 18.13
C VAL A 191 -23.99 -4.61 17.54
N ARG A 192 -24.64 -3.47 17.80
CA ARG A 192 -25.88 -3.04 17.14
C ARG A 192 -25.54 -1.97 16.10
N ALA A 193 -25.91 -2.19 14.85
CA ALA A 193 -25.68 -1.28 13.72
C ALA A 193 -26.79 -1.46 12.66
N PRO A 194 -26.93 -0.53 11.68
CA PRO A 194 -27.80 -0.71 10.52
C PRO A 194 -27.51 -2.01 9.77
N VAL A 195 -28.50 -2.54 9.05
CA VAL A 195 -28.39 -3.85 8.38
C VAL A 195 -27.29 -3.83 7.32
N GLU A 196 -27.20 -2.76 6.55
CA GLU A 196 -26.21 -2.57 5.48
C GLU A 196 -24.78 -2.60 6.04
N VAL A 197 -24.57 -1.97 7.20
CA VAL A 197 -23.28 -1.99 7.91
C VAL A 197 -22.93 -3.40 8.35
N LEU A 198 -23.89 -4.16 8.86
CA LEU A 198 -23.69 -5.54 9.29
C LEU A 198 -23.40 -6.49 8.12
N GLU A 199 -24.01 -6.25 6.96
CA GLU A 199 -23.73 -7.01 5.74
C GLU A 199 -22.29 -6.80 5.26
N VAL A 200 -21.85 -5.54 5.15
CA VAL A 200 -20.47 -5.22 4.78
C VAL A 200 -19.48 -5.77 5.82
N ALA A 201 -19.78 -5.63 7.12
CA ALA A 201 -18.94 -6.18 8.18
C ALA A 201 -18.82 -7.71 8.10
N LYS A 202 -19.89 -8.40 7.71
CA LYS A 202 -19.89 -9.85 7.48
C LYS A 202 -18.99 -10.24 6.31
N ASP A 203 -19.01 -9.47 5.22
CA ASP A 203 -18.15 -9.74 4.07
C ASP A 203 -16.68 -9.47 4.37
N ILE A 204 -16.37 -8.43 5.14
CA ILE A 204 -15.01 -8.19 5.68
C ILE A 204 -14.56 -9.37 6.56
N ASN A 205 -15.42 -9.88 7.44
CA ASN A 205 -15.07 -11.04 8.28
C ASN A 205 -14.77 -12.30 7.45
N LYS A 206 -15.54 -12.56 6.38
CA LYS A 206 -15.26 -13.67 5.47
C LYS A 206 -13.93 -13.50 4.75
N ASP A 207 -13.59 -12.28 4.34
CA ASP A 207 -12.31 -11.99 3.69
C ASP A 207 -11.14 -12.25 4.64
N ILE A 208 -11.24 -11.79 5.90
CA ILE A 208 -10.25 -12.09 6.95
C ILE A 208 -10.11 -13.61 7.15
N GLU A 209 -11.23 -14.32 7.28
CA GLU A 209 -11.22 -15.79 7.47
C GLU A 209 -10.56 -16.52 6.29
N ARG A 210 -10.80 -16.04 5.05
CA ARG A 210 -10.16 -16.58 3.85
C ARG A 210 -8.64 -16.40 3.90
N ARG A 211 -8.16 -15.18 4.17
CA ARG A 211 -6.72 -14.88 4.24
C ARG A 211 -5.98 -15.62 5.35
N MET A 212 -6.67 -15.90 6.46
CA MET A 212 -6.10 -16.69 7.57
C MET A 212 -5.94 -18.19 7.23
N ALA A 213 -6.59 -18.67 6.17
CA ALA A 213 -6.57 -20.07 5.75
C ALA A 213 -5.53 -20.36 4.66
N ASP A 214 -5.00 -19.32 4.01
CA ASP A 214 -3.95 -19.38 2.98
C ASP A 214 -2.55 -19.34 3.63
#